data_AF-A0A7D9M4Y3-F1
#
_entry.id   AF-A0A7D9M4Y3-F1
#
_cell.length_a   1.000
_cell.length_b   1.000
_cell.length_c   1.000
_cell.angle_alpha   90.00
_cell.angle_beta   90.00
_cell.angle_gamma   90.00
#
_symmetry.space_group_name_H-M   'P 1'
#
loop_
_entity.id
_entity.type
_entity.pdbx_description
1 polymer ?
#
loop_
_entity_poly.entity_id
_entity_poly.type
_entity_poly.pdbx_seq_one_letter_code
_entity_poly.pdbx_strand_id
1 'polypeptide(L)'
;MPASFKENFPQTRVVIDCTEMFIEMPSAPVTQGVTFSSYKHHNTAKGLGISPAGTLTFVSELYAGRTSDKELTNDCGILKLLEEGDQIMADKGFLIEDCLPDGVTLNISPFLKDQNQLSMH
;
A
#
# COMPACT_ATOMS: atom_id res chain seq x y z
N MET A 1 -6.47 -13.59 9.98
CA MET A 1 -6.71 -12.26 10.56
C MET A 1 -6.91 -12.40 12.06
N PRO A 2 -6.30 -11.55 12.90
CA PRO A 2 -6.51 -11.53 14.35
C PRO A 2 -8.00 -11.41 14.72
N ALA A 3 -8.41 -11.97 15.86
CA ALA A 3 -9.82 -11.98 16.28
C ALA A 3 -10.41 -10.58 16.40
N SER A 4 -9.69 -9.65 17.03
CA SER A 4 -10.10 -8.25 17.16
C SER A 4 -10.31 -7.55 15.82
N PHE A 5 -9.51 -7.88 14.79
CA PHE A 5 -9.70 -7.33 13.46
C PHE A 5 -10.95 -7.90 12.78
N LYS A 6 -11.23 -9.19 12.93
CA LYS A 6 -12.46 -9.79 12.39
C LYS A 6 -13.72 -9.22 13.02
N GLU A 7 -13.67 -8.91 14.32
CA GLU A 7 -14.80 -8.33 15.04
C GLU A 7 -15.07 -6.88 14.62
N ASN A 8 -14.03 -6.06 14.47
CA ASN A 8 -14.17 -4.64 14.15
C ASN A 8 -14.24 -4.35 12.64
N PHE A 9 -13.65 -5.22 11.82
CA PHE A 9 -13.52 -5.07 10.37
C PHE A 9 -13.84 -6.39 9.64
N PRO A 10 -15.05 -6.94 9.82
CA PRO A 10 -15.42 -8.27 9.30
C PRO A 10 -15.40 -8.37 7.77
N GLN A 11 -15.52 -7.24 7.07
CA GLN A 11 -15.52 -7.16 5.61
C GLN A 11 -14.11 -6.99 5.03
N THR A 12 -13.10 -6.66 5.86
CA THR A 12 -11.73 -6.50 5.37
C THR A 12 -11.25 -7.83 4.82
N ARG A 13 -11.03 -7.89 3.51
CA ARG A 13 -10.47 -9.05 2.85
C ARG A 13 -8.96 -9.02 2.91
N VAL A 14 -8.37 -7.86 2.70
CA VAL A 14 -6.92 -7.66 2.57
C VAL A 14 -6.46 -6.35 3.19
N VAL A 15 -5.28 -6.36 3.80
CA VAL A 15 -4.52 -5.15 4.14
C VAL A 15 -3.43 -4.97 3.10
N ILE A 16 -3.32 -3.80 2.51
CA ILE A 16 -2.32 -3.48 1.49
C ILE A 16 -1.37 -2.40 1.98
N ASP A 17 -0.10 -2.51 1.59
CA ASP A 17 0.91 -1.48 1.84
C ASP A 17 1.97 -1.47 0.73
N CYS A 18 2.51 -0.28 0.45
CA CYS A 18 3.64 -0.09 -0.45
C CYS A 18 4.94 -0.01 0.36
N THR A 19 5.85 -0.92 0.11
CA THR A 19 7.19 -0.90 0.71
C THR A 19 8.22 -0.40 -0.29
N GLU A 20 9.13 0.44 0.18
CA GLU A 20 10.28 0.92 -0.58
C GLU A 20 11.59 0.35 -0.06
N MET A 21 12.40 -0.20 -0.95
CA MET A 21 13.77 -0.66 -0.66
C MET A 21 14.80 0.24 -1.33
N PHE A 22 15.88 0.53 -0.61
CA PHE A 22 16.98 1.31 -1.15
C PHE A 22 17.69 0.54 -2.25
N ILE A 23 17.99 1.23 -3.34
CA ILE A 23 18.80 0.71 -4.43
C ILE A 23 20.08 1.52 -4.56
N GLU A 24 21.03 0.98 -5.32
CA GLU A 24 22.20 1.74 -5.76
C GLU A 24 21.75 2.93 -6.61
N MET A 25 22.39 4.07 -6.41
CA MET A 25 22.12 5.29 -7.17
C MET A 25 22.42 5.04 -8.65
N PRO A 26 21.42 5.12 -9.55
CA PRO A 26 21.66 4.91 -10.96
C PRO A 26 22.60 5.97 -11.53
N SER A 27 23.52 5.57 -12.41
CA SER A 27 24.46 6.49 -13.07
C SER A 27 23.78 7.39 -14.12
N ALA A 28 22.70 6.90 -14.73
CA ALA A 28 21.92 7.65 -15.70
C ALA A 28 20.99 8.65 -14.98
N PRO A 29 21.08 9.97 -15.25
CA PRO A 29 20.28 10.99 -14.56
C PRO A 29 18.77 10.78 -14.69
N VAL A 30 18.31 10.28 -15.84
CA VAL A 30 16.88 9.98 -16.07
C VAL A 30 16.41 8.86 -15.13
N THR A 31 17.14 7.74 -15.09
CA THR A 31 16.83 6.59 -14.21
C THR A 31 16.93 6.98 -12.74
N GLN A 32 17.92 7.80 -12.38
CA GLN A 32 18.04 8.35 -11.04
C GLN A 32 16.82 9.20 -10.68
N GLY A 33 16.35 10.05 -11.59
CA GLY A 33 15.19 10.91 -11.35
C GLY A 33 13.87 10.16 -11.13
N VAL A 34 13.65 9.05 -11.86
CA VAL A 34 12.43 8.23 -11.73
C VAL A 34 12.47 7.25 -10.57
N THR A 35 13.66 6.83 -10.12
CA THR A 35 13.80 5.96 -8.94
C THR A 35 13.95 6.74 -7.65
N PHE A 36 14.18 8.06 -7.69
CA PHE A 36 14.30 8.87 -6.48
C PHE A 36 12.95 9.01 -5.76
N SER A 37 12.90 8.51 -4.52
CA SER A 37 11.77 8.68 -3.63
C SER A 37 11.95 9.94 -2.79
N SER A 38 11.01 10.87 -2.93
CA SER A 38 10.96 12.05 -2.07
C SER A 38 10.66 11.69 -0.61
N TYR A 39 9.98 10.57 -0.35
CA TYR A 39 9.66 10.11 1.00
C TYR A 39 10.88 9.55 1.73
N LYS A 40 11.69 8.74 1.03
CA LYS A 40 12.90 8.14 1.62
C LYS A 40 14.16 8.99 1.44
N HIS A 41 14.08 10.05 0.63
CA HIS A 41 15.23 10.87 0.23
C HIS A 41 16.38 10.05 -0.38
N HIS A 42 16.06 8.97 -1.10
CA HIS A 42 17.02 8.06 -1.72
C HIS A 42 16.44 7.42 -2.99
N ASN A 43 17.29 6.83 -3.82
CA ASN A 43 16.84 6.00 -4.94
C ASN A 43 16.26 4.69 -4.40
N THR A 44 15.00 4.41 -4.72
CA THR A 44 14.30 3.22 -4.24
C THR A 44 13.65 2.44 -5.36
N ALA A 45 13.40 1.17 -5.07
CA ALA A 45 12.41 0.36 -5.76
C ALA A 45 11.20 0.22 -4.84
N LYS A 46 10.00 0.37 -5.40
CA LYS A 46 8.72 0.31 -4.68
C LYS A 46 7.96 -0.95 -5.08
N GLY A 47 7.39 -1.67 -4.11
CA GLY A 47 6.50 -2.81 -4.35
C GLY A 47 5.29 -2.76 -3.44
N LEU A 48 4.19 -3.35 -3.89
CA LEU A 48 2.95 -3.51 -3.12
C LEU A 48 2.86 -4.93 -2.57
N GLY A 49 2.64 -5.04 -1.27
CA GLY A 49 2.44 -6.30 -0.56
C GLY A 49 1.04 -6.39 0.05
N ILE A 50 0.53 -7.61 0.18
CA ILE A 50 -0.83 -7.85 0.69
C ILE A 50 -0.87 -8.92 1.74
N SER A 51 -1.56 -8.61 2.84
CA SER A 51 -1.69 -9.48 3.99
C SER A 51 -3.12 -9.52 4.52
N PRO A 52 -3.91 -10.57 4.23
CA PRO A 52 -5.23 -10.76 4.84
C PRO A 52 -5.15 -11.13 6.34
N ALA A 53 -3.97 -11.52 6.84
CA ALA A 53 -3.87 -12.16 8.14
C ALA A 53 -2.51 -12.06 8.86
N GLY A 54 -1.56 -11.28 8.34
CA GLY A 54 -0.15 -11.34 8.75
C GLY A 54 0.73 -12.17 7.81
N THR A 55 0.13 -12.93 6.89
CA THR A 55 0.84 -13.69 5.85
C THR A 55 0.76 -12.97 4.52
N LEU A 56 1.90 -12.76 3.87
CA LEU A 56 1.96 -12.22 2.51
C LEU A 56 1.30 -13.19 1.53
N THR A 57 0.32 -12.71 0.78
CA THR A 57 -0.46 -13.49 -0.20
C THR A 57 -0.32 -12.97 -1.62
N PHE A 58 0.17 -11.74 -1.78
CA PHE A 58 0.48 -11.13 -3.05
C PHE A 58 1.66 -10.18 -2.85
N VAL A 59 2.55 -10.14 -3.85
CA VAL A 59 3.65 -9.19 -3.96
C VAL A 59 3.72 -8.77 -5.42
N SER A 60 3.72 -7.47 -5.70
CA SER A 60 3.89 -6.95 -7.05
C SER A 60 5.32 -7.13 -7.56
N GLU A 61 5.53 -6.92 -8.86
CA GLU A 61 6.86 -6.57 -9.35
C GLU A 61 7.34 -5.24 -8.73
N LEU A 62 8.64 -4.96 -8.86
CA LEU A 62 9.22 -3.72 -8.36
C LEU A 62 9.10 -2.60 -9.39
N TYR A 63 8.63 -1.46 -8.93
CA TYR A 63 8.47 -0.23 -9.69
C TYR A 63 9.54 0.79 -9.27
N ALA A 64 9.75 1.80 -10.08
CA ALA A 64 10.64 2.90 -9.72
C ALA A 64 10.09 3.64 -8.49
N GLY A 65 10.96 4.03 -7.55
CA GLY A 65 10.57 4.63 -6.27
C GLY A 65 9.62 5.82 -6.34
N ARG A 66 9.65 6.59 -7.44
CA ARG A 66 8.77 7.74 -7.66
C ARG A 66 7.34 7.37 -8.06
N THR A 67 7.09 6.11 -8.45
CA THR A 67 5.76 5.63 -8.86
C THR A 67 4.77 5.83 -7.71
N SER A 68 3.61 6.41 -7.99
CA SER A 68 2.58 6.59 -6.97
C SER A 68 1.96 5.25 -6.58
N ASP A 69 1.46 5.17 -5.35
CA ASP A 69 0.80 3.95 -4.86
C ASP A 69 -0.43 3.59 -5.71
N LYS A 70 -1.11 4.61 -6.22
CA LYS A 70 -2.24 4.49 -7.14
C LYS A 70 -1.85 3.93 -8.51
N GLU A 71 -0.79 4.45 -9.12
CA GLU A 71 -0.30 3.91 -10.40
C GLU A 71 0.12 2.45 -10.25
N LEU A 72 0.85 2.14 -9.19
CA LEU A 72 1.29 0.77 -8.89
C LEU A 72 0.08 -0.17 -8.70
N THR A 73 -0.90 0.25 -7.89
CA THR A 73 -2.11 -0.55 -7.61
C THR A 73 -2.91 -0.85 -8.89
N ASN A 74 -3.02 0.12 -9.79
CA ASN A 74 -3.71 -0.06 -11.07
C ASN A 74 -3.01 -1.06 -12.00
N ASP A 75 -1.67 -1.06 -11.99
CA ASP A 75 -0.88 -1.83 -12.94
C ASP A 75 -0.59 -3.26 -12.45
N CYS A 76 -0.31 -3.45 -11.16
CA CYS A 76 0.18 -4.73 -10.64
C CYS A 76 -0.84 -5.88 -10.65
N GLY A 77 -2.09 -5.59 -11.03
CA GLY A 77 -3.12 -6.61 -11.26
C GLY A 77 -3.88 -7.02 -10.01
N ILE A 78 -3.60 -6.43 -8.84
CA ILE A 78 -4.33 -6.74 -7.61
C ILE A 78 -5.83 -6.49 -7.74
N LEU A 79 -6.24 -5.41 -8.41
CA LEU A 79 -7.64 -5.05 -8.54
C LEU A 79 -8.48 -6.14 -9.23
N LYS A 80 -7.85 -7.00 -10.04
CA LYS A 80 -8.49 -8.12 -10.73
C LYS A 80 -8.77 -9.33 -9.82
N LEU A 81 -8.20 -9.34 -8.62
CA LEU A 81 -8.37 -10.41 -7.63
C LEU A 81 -9.45 -10.10 -6.60
N LEU A 82 -10.03 -8.90 -6.65
CA LEU A 82 -11.05 -8.42 -5.72
C LEU A 82 -12.45 -8.75 -6.24
N GLU A 83 -13.33 -9.09 -5.31
CA GLU A 83 -14.71 -9.48 -5.59
C GLU A 83 -15.68 -8.46 -4.97
N GLU A 84 -16.90 -8.39 -5.52
CA GLU A 84 -17.97 -7.54 -4.97
C GLU A 84 -18.19 -7.84 -3.48
N GLY A 85 -18.23 -6.79 -2.66
CA GLY A 85 -18.37 -6.90 -1.21
C GLY A 85 -17.05 -6.99 -0.44
N ASP A 86 -15.91 -7.14 -1.12
CA ASP A 86 -14.60 -7.05 -0.46
C ASP A 86 -14.35 -5.63 0.05
N GLN A 87 -13.76 -5.53 1.24
CA GLN A 87 -13.18 -4.28 1.74
C GLN A 87 -11.66 -4.40 1.80
N ILE A 88 -10.97 -3.40 1.27
CA ILE A 88 -9.52 -3.26 1.38
C ILE A 88 -9.22 -2.34 2.55
N MET A 89 -8.22 -2.67 3.35
CA MET A 89 -7.67 -1.75 4.35
C MET A 89 -6.31 -1.23 3.91
N ALA A 90 -6.10 0.08 4.05
CA ALA A 90 -4.84 0.73 3.71
C ALA A 90 -4.55 1.93 4.62
N ASP A 91 -3.32 2.43 4.55
CA ASP A 91 -2.88 3.63 5.26
C ASP A 91 -3.50 4.91 4.69
N LYS A 92 -3.53 5.99 5.49
CA LYS A 92 -4.18 7.27 5.14
C LYS A 92 -3.68 7.92 3.85
N GLY A 93 -2.44 7.66 3.47
CA GLY A 93 -1.85 8.17 2.22
C GLY A 93 -2.26 7.40 0.97
N PHE A 94 -2.96 6.27 1.12
CA PHE A 94 -3.22 5.33 0.04
C PHE A 94 -4.49 5.68 -0.74
N LEU A 95 -4.38 6.70 -1.61
CA LEU A 95 -5.50 7.28 -2.35
C LEU A 95 -5.86 6.45 -3.60
N ILE A 96 -6.57 5.34 -3.40
CA ILE A 96 -6.98 4.41 -4.49
C ILE A 96 -8.50 4.24 -4.64
N GLU A 97 -9.30 4.98 -3.86
CA GLU A 97 -10.75 4.83 -3.81
C GLU A 97 -11.42 4.95 -5.19
N ASP A 98 -10.91 5.83 -6.04
CA ASP A 98 -11.42 6.06 -7.40
C ASP A 98 -10.96 5.01 -8.43
N CYS A 99 -10.12 4.06 -8.04
CA CYS A 99 -9.64 2.96 -8.87
C CYS A 99 -10.25 1.61 -8.50
N LEU A 100 -11.05 1.55 -7.43
CA LEU A 100 -11.61 0.30 -6.96
C LEU A 100 -12.66 -0.26 -7.92
N PRO A 101 -12.73 -1.58 -8.11
CA PRO A 101 -13.83 -2.22 -8.81
C PRO A 101 -15.18 -1.92 -8.14
N ASP A 102 -16.26 -2.00 -8.92
CA ASP A 102 -17.62 -1.81 -8.40
C ASP A 102 -17.91 -2.77 -7.23
N GLY A 103 -18.47 -2.22 -6.16
CA GLY A 103 -18.83 -2.99 -4.96
C GLY A 103 -17.65 -3.33 -4.03
N VAL A 104 -16.43 -2.92 -4.36
CA VAL A 104 -15.28 -2.96 -3.45
C VAL A 104 -15.17 -1.63 -2.69
N THR A 105 -14.84 -1.69 -1.40
CA THR A 105 -14.69 -0.47 -0.58
C THR A 105 -13.29 -0.32 -0.01
N LEU A 106 -12.84 0.93 0.19
CA LEU A 106 -11.60 1.25 0.89
C LEU A 106 -11.89 1.65 2.33
N ASN A 107 -11.22 1.01 3.27
CA ASN A 107 -11.21 1.35 4.68
C ASN A 107 -9.85 1.93 5.04
N ILE A 108 -9.80 3.25 5.19
CA ILE A 108 -8.62 3.94 5.71
C ILE A 108 -8.72 3.96 7.24
N SER A 109 -7.73 3.37 7.91
CA SER A 109 -7.70 3.31 9.38
C SER A 109 -7.87 4.73 9.99
N PRO A 110 -8.85 4.98 10.88
CA PRO A 110 -9.16 6.31 11.39
C PRO A 110 -8.16 6.85 12.44
N PHE A 111 -7.13 6.10 12.82
CA PHE A 111 -6.25 6.47 13.92
C PHE A 111 -5.03 7.27 13.45
N LEU A 112 -5.21 8.58 13.38
CA LEU A 112 -4.25 9.65 13.72
C LEU A 112 -4.93 11.02 13.48
N LYS A 113 -6.15 11.19 14.01
CA LYS A 113 -6.81 12.51 13.96
C LYS A 113 -6.40 13.46 15.08
N ASP A 114 -5.73 13.00 16.16
CA ASP A 114 -5.17 13.86 17.22
C ASP A 114 -4.47 13.03 18.32
N GLN A 115 -3.50 12.19 17.98
CA GLN A 115 -2.69 11.51 19.01
C GLN A 115 -1.22 11.80 18.70
N ASN A 116 -0.60 12.62 19.54
CA ASN A 116 0.85 12.75 19.61
C ASN A 116 1.45 11.33 19.64
N GLN A 117 2.52 11.17 18.84
CA GLN A 117 3.51 10.10 18.88
C GLN A 117 3.41 9.18 20.10
N LEU A 118 3.32 7.86 19.87
CA LEU A 118 3.31 6.81 20.90
C LEU A 118 4.25 7.18 22.06
N SER A 119 3.69 7.65 23.16
CA SER A 119 4.43 7.79 24.41
C SER A 119 4.53 6.39 25.01
N MET A 120 5.77 5.91 25.19
CA MET A 120 6.01 4.68 25.93
C MET A 120 5.45 4.83 27.35
N HIS A 121 4.60 3.89 27.75
CA HIS A 121 4.29 3.64 29.16
C HIS A 121 5.06 2.41 29.62
#